data_AF-A0A2Z6D421-F1
#
_entry.id   AF-A0A2Z6D421-F1
#
_cell.length_a   1.000
_cell.length_b   1.000
_cell.length_c   1.000
_cell.angle_alpha   90.00
_cell.angle_beta   90.00
_cell.angle_gamma   90.00
#
_symmetry.space_group_name_H-M   'P 1'
#
loop_
_entity.id
_entity.type
_entity.pdbx_description
1 polymer ?
#
loop_
_entity_poly.entity_id
_entity_poly.type
_entity_poly.pdbx_seq_one_letter_code
_entity_poly.pdbx_strand_id
1 'polypeptide(L)'
;MTEIKLGLGNPPYPIYLYVNKLEIEGQVYGWYNYNSTLDKKIPVIHKSLTGYICELKLTDKEFKGKDNLKLDIVVCADELYVIRSGIETNFSKSFLLAASLIEDFSKPLQIVANPGDDNVVFCSLHDATTKGRIRYQWNPSADWGSIIESIQSKLGSPKYDLDFSEEAVTFPTTKPQLSAPSKSDAIHPHDKRVKDVRILTNYPIDLVKEWLQFQDVKAPNQLPVAQVDRLVRDICLSWAADKIDPNHAASSYQQQVLSAFVEDFARAASPTGEGIASGTTEIQAIQAWMNYVLGQKMLNTNDSTMPSATAMRA
;
A
#
# COMPACT_ATOMS: atom_id res chain seq x y z
N MET A 1 30.64 -4.57 0.42
CA MET A 1 29.71 -5.70 0.28
C MET A 1 28.72 -5.59 1.42
N THR A 2 27.44 -5.45 1.12
CA THR A 2 26.36 -5.54 2.11
C THR A 2 26.32 -6.97 2.64
N GLU A 3 26.35 -7.13 3.96
CA GLU A 3 26.28 -8.41 4.64
C GLU A 3 24.91 -9.04 4.38
N ILE A 4 24.88 -10.25 3.84
CA ILE A 4 23.62 -10.95 3.55
C ILE A 4 23.05 -11.42 4.89
N LYS A 5 21.99 -10.75 5.37
CA LYS A 5 21.26 -11.17 6.56
C LYS A 5 20.61 -12.52 6.30
N LEU A 6 21.09 -13.55 6.99
CA LEU A 6 20.48 -14.88 6.99
C LEU A 6 19.35 -14.94 8.04
N GLY A 7 18.23 -15.59 7.70
CA GLY A 7 17.07 -15.74 8.59
C GLY A 7 15.77 -15.17 8.01
N LEU A 8 14.77 -14.95 8.86
CA LEU A 8 13.51 -14.34 8.44
C LEU A 8 13.72 -12.88 8.03
N GLY A 9 13.26 -12.53 6.84
CA GLY A 9 13.32 -11.19 6.28
C GLY A 9 12.08 -10.91 5.43
N ASN A 10 11.82 -9.64 5.16
CA ASN A 10 10.76 -9.27 4.24
C ASN A 10 11.22 -9.60 2.81
N PRO A 11 10.35 -10.12 1.94
CA PRO A 11 10.66 -10.22 0.52
C PRO A 11 10.97 -8.83 -0.05
N PRO A 12 11.93 -8.71 -1.00
CA PRO A 12 12.35 -7.43 -1.56
C PRO A 12 11.29 -6.92 -2.55
N TYR A 13 10.18 -6.39 -2.03
CA TYR A 13 9.14 -5.79 -2.86
C TYR A 13 9.60 -4.43 -3.39
N PRO A 14 9.27 -4.10 -4.65
CA PRO A 14 9.62 -2.81 -5.21
C PRO A 14 8.89 -1.66 -4.50
N ILE A 15 9.63 -0.60 -4.20
CA ILE A 15 9.10 0.63 -3.64
C ILE A 15 8.67 1.54 -4.79
N TYR A 16 7.37 1.77 -4.92
CA TYR A 16 6.80 2.61 -5.97
C TYR A 16 6.82 4.09 -5.63
N LEU A 17 7.51 4.87 -6.46
CA LEU A 17 7.53 6.34 -6.41
C LEU A 17 6.66 6.89 -7.53
N TYR A 18 5.50 7.44 -7.17
CA TYR A 18 4.58 8.07 -8.12
C TYR A 18 4.97 9.51 -8.36
N VAL A 19 5.22 9.86 -9.61
CA VAL A 19 5.60 11.23 -9.97
C VAL A 19 4.36 12.11 -10.09
N ASN A 20 4.26 13.09 -9.20
CA ASN A 20 3.28 14.17 -9.26
C ASN A 20 3.72 15.27 -8.31
N LYS A 21 3.39 16.52 -8.63
CA LYS A 21 3.60 17.60 -7.67
C LYS A 21 2.60 17.46 -6.54
N LEU A 22 3.09 17.55 -5.31
CA LEU A 22 2.28 17.66 -4.12
C LEU A 22 2.74 18.87 -3.32
N GLU A 23 1.79 19.61 -2.76
CA GLU A 23 2.04 20.70 -1.84
C GLU A 23 1.34 20.40 -0.52
N ILE A 24 2.13 20.30 0.56
CA ILE A 24 1.65 20.03 1.91
C ILE A 24 2.36 21.01 2.83
N GLU A 25 1.60 21.80 3.59
CA GLU A 25 2.15 22.78 4.56
C GLU A 25 3.19 23.74 3.95
N GLY A 26 2.98 24.15 2.69
CA GLY A 26 3.89 25.05 1.96
C GLY A 26 5.18 24.40 1.46
N GLN A 27 5.35 23.08 1.66
CA GLN A 27 6.45 22.30 1.08
C GLN A 27 6.01 21.62 -0.21
N VAL A 28 6.87 21.67 -1.23
CA VAL A 28 6.61 21.09 -2.55
C VAL A 28 7.44 19.82 -2.75
N TYR A 29 6.76 18.74 -3.11
CA TYR A 29 7.31 17.41 -3.37
C TYR A 29 7.12 17.01 -4.84
N GLY A 30 8.07 16.26 -5.42
CA GLY A 30 8.01 15.81 -6.82
C GLY A 30 7.50 14.39 -7.01
N TRP A 31 7.37 13.63 -5.92
CA TRP A 31 6.88 12.27 -5.93
C TRP A 31 6.34 11.84 -4.56
N TYR A 32 5.62 10.73 -4.54
CA TYR A 32 5.01 10.18 -3.34
C TYR A 32 4.91 8.66 -3.39
N ASN A 33 4.83 8.05 -2.22
CA ASN A 33 4.37 6.66 -2.08
C ASN A 33 2.85 6.65 -1.99
N TYR A 34 2.19 5.75 -2.70
CA TYR A 34 0.75 5.56 -2.58
C TYR A 34 0.46 4.41 -1.62
N ASN A 35 -0.23 4.70 -0.52
CA ASN A 35 -0.76 3.68 0.37
C ASN A 35 -2.18 3.36 -0.09
N SER A 36 -2.34 2.25 -0.81
CA SER A 36 -3.64 1.79 -1.31
C SER A 36 -4.62 1.44 -0.19
N THR A 37 -4.13 0.94 0.95
CA THR A 37 -4.95 0.59 2.12
C THR A 37 -5.61 1.82 2.75
N LEU A 38 -4.89 2.95 2.78
CA LEU A 38 -5.37 4.20 3.37
C LEU A 38 -5.86 5.21 2.32
N ASP A 39 -5.84 4.85 1.03
CA ASP A 39 -6.04 5.73 -0.12
C ASP A 39 -5.31 7.07 0.05
N LYS A 40 -4.04 7.00 0.48
CA LYS A 40 -3.28 8.17 0.91
C LYS A 40 -1.98 8.31 0.15
N LYS A 41 -1.73 9.52 -0.35
CA LYS A 41 -0.44 9.93 -0.90
C LYS A 41 0.47 10.34 0.24
N ILE A 42 1.59 9.63 0.41
CA ILE A 42 2.60 9.91 1.42
C ILE A 42 3.77 10.60 0.71
N PRO A 43 4.01 11.90 0.97
CA PRO A 43 5.06 12.65 0.28
C PRO A 43 6.43 12.02 0.56
N VAL A 44 7.27 11.93 -0.46
CA VAL A 44 8.67 11.52 -0.27
C VAL A 44 9.51 12.78 -0.21
N ILE A 45 10.12 13.01 0.96
CA ILE A 45 10.86 14.25 1.29
C ILE A 45 12.12 14.40 0.42
N HIS A 46 12.77 13.29 0.09
CA HIS A 46 13.97 13.29 -0.74
C HIS A 46 13.61 13.69 -2.17
N LYS A 47 14.37 14.61 -2.77
CA LYS A 47 14.13 15.09 -4.14
C LYS A 47 14.87 14.30 -5.22
N SER A 48 15.75 13.39 -4.82
CA SER A 48 16.55 12.58 -5.73
C SER A 48 16.69 11.15 -5.27
N LEU A 49 16.71 10.22 -6.23
CA LEU A 49 17.04 8.81 -6.05
C LEU A 49 18.33 8.53 -6.80
N THR A 50 19.31 7.91 -6.14
CA THR A 50 20.57 7.47 -6.77
C THR A 50 20.60 5.95 -6.83
N GLY A 51 20.88 5.40 -8.00
CA GLY A 51 20.97 3.95 -8.18
C GLY A 51 21.33 3.59 -9.61
N TYR A 52 21.29 2.29 -9.90
CA TYR A 52 21.48 1.76 -11.25
C TYR A 52 20.13 1.64 -11.92
N ILE A 53 19.99 2.20 -13.13
CA ILE A 53 18.78 1.99 -13.92
C ILE A 53 18.85 0.57 -14.46
N CYS A 54 17.84 -0.24 -14.13
CA CYS A 54 17.84 -1.67 -14.40
C CYS A 54 16.89 -2.03 -15.54
N GLU A 55 15.74 -1.35 -15.62
CA GLU A 55 14.71 -1.66 -16.62
C GLU A 55 13.78 -0.45 -16.85
N LEU A 56 13.24 -0.31 -18.06
CA LEU A 56 12.14 0.61 -18.42
C LEU A 56 10.89 -0.17 -18.88
N LYS A 57 9.87 -0.30 -18.04
CA LYS A 57 8.63 -1.00 -18.41
C LYS A 57 7.56 -0.01 -18.86
N LEU A 58 6.88 -0.32 -19.95
CA LEU A 58 5.64 0.34 -20.33
C LEU A 58 4.47 -0.47 -19.75
N THR A 59 3.64 0.18 -18.94
CA THR A 59 2.54 -0.46 -18.23
C THR A 59 1.23 0.22 -18.60
N ASP A 60 0.27 -0.56 -19.08
CA ASP A 60 -1.10 -0.11 -19.31
C ASP A 60 -1.87 -0.10 -17.99
N LYS A 61 -2.41 1.06 -17.62
CA LYS A 61 -3.32 1.17 -16.48
C LYS A 61 -4.55 1.94 -16.91
N GLU A 62 -5.73 1.34 -16.79
CA GLU A 62 -6.98 2.06 -17.01
C GLU A 62 -7.11 3.16 -15.95
N PHE A 63 -7.26 4.40 -16.39
CA PHE A 63 -7.55 5.52 -15.50
C PHE A 63 -8.71 6.33 -16.08
N LYS A 64 -9.85 6.34 -15.36
CA LYS A 64 -11.09 7.03 -15.77
C LYS A 64 -11.62 6.57 -17.16
N GLY A 65 -11.53 5.26 -17.46
CA GLY A 65 -12.03 4.69 -18.71
C GLY A 65 -11.22 5.08 -19.95
N LYS A 66 -9.96 5.50 -19.77
CA LYS A 66 -9.00 5.75 -20.85
C LYS A 66 -7.72 4.96 -20.56
N ASP A 67 -7.16 4.37 -21.61
CA ASP A 67 -5.82 3.78 -21.57
C ASP A 67 -4.81 4.87 -21.20
N ASN A 68 -4.07 4.65 -20.12
CA ASN A 68 -3.09 5.60 -19.63
C ASN A 68 -1.74 4.90 -19.54
N LEU A 69 -0.99 4.96 -20.63
CA LEU A 69 0.34 4.35 -20.73
C LEU A 69 1.29 5.00 -19.70
N LYS A 70 1.82 4.17 -18.81
CA LYS A 70 2.80 4.58 -17.79
C LYS A 70 4.20 4.10 -18.18
N LEU A 71 5.18 4.94 -17.89
CA LEU A 71 6.59 4.58 -17.89
C LEU A 71 6.99 4.25 -16.45
N ASP A 72 7.44 3.02 -16.26
CA ASP A 72 8.05 2.53 -15.03
C ASP A 72 9.57 2.48 -15.22
N ILE A 73 10.30 3.27 -14.43
CA ILE A 73 11.75 3.28 -14.40
C ILE A 73 12.18 2.47 -13.18
N VAL A 74 12.73 1.28 -13.42
CA VAL A 74 13.22 0.38 -12.37
C VAL A 74 14.64 0.77 -12.00
N VAL A 75 14.86 1.03 -10.72
CA VAL A 75 16.13 1.51 -10.18
C VAL A 75 16.58 0.57 -9.06
N CYS A 76 17.73 -0.04 -9.22
CA CYS A 76 18.37 -0.84 -8.18
C CYS A 76 19.27 0.07 -7.33
N ALA A 77 18.91 0.26 -6.06
CA ALA A 77 19.65 1.08 -5.09
C ALA A 77 19.90 0.30 -3.79
N ASP A 78 19.68 0.92 -2.63
CA ASP A 78 19.59 0.22 -1.33
C ASP A 78 18.40 -0.77 -1.29
N GLU A 79 17.32 -0.41 -1.97
CA GLU A 79 16.15 -1.24 -2.26
C GLU A 79 15.85 -1.22 -3.77
N LEU A 80 14.92 -2.06 -4.23
CA LEU A 80 14.39 -1.98 -5.59
C LEU A 80 13.32 -0.88 -5.64
N TYR A 81 13.52 0.15 -6.46
CA TYR A 81 12.57 1.23 -6.64
C TYR A 81 11.95 1.20 -8.03
N VAL A 82 10.68 1.59 -8.13
CA VAL A 82 10.00 1.80 -9.40
C VAL A 82 9.45 3.22 -9.44
N ILE A 83 10.06 4.08 -10.26
CA ILE A 83 9.55 5.43 -10.49
C ILE A 83 8.49 5.35 -11.59
N ARG A 84 7.24 5.61 -11.23
CA ARG A 84 6.09 5.51 -12.13
C ARG A 84 5.58 6.89 -12.52
N SER A 85 5.51 7.14 -13.82
CA SER A 85 4.96 8.38 -14.39
C SER A 85 4.18 8.12 -15.67
N GLY A 86 3.28 9.02 -16.07
CA GLY A 86 2.66 8.95 -17.40
C GLY A 86 3.71 9.17 -18.49
N ILE A 87 3.66 8.42 -19.59
CA ILE A 87 4.67 8.54 -20.65
C ILE A 87 4.72 9.95 -21.26
N GLU A 88 3.55 10.60 -21.37
CA GLU A 88 3.43 11.94 -21.97
C GLU A 88 3.86 13.10 -21.05
N THR A 89 4.22 12.81 -19.80
CA THR A 89 4.57 13.84 -18.82
C THR A 89 5.94 14.47 -19.07
N ASN A 90 6.12 15.71 -18.62
CA ASN A 90 7.43 16.39 -18.68
C ASN A 90 8.52 15.60 -17.97
N PHE A 91 8.19 14.91 -16.87
CA PHE A 91 9.13 14.06 -16.16
C PHE A 91 9.67 12.95 -17.07
N SER A 92 8.78 12.15 -17.67
CA SER A 92 9.14 11.02 -18.54
C SER A 92 9.91 11.49 -19.76
N LYS A 93 9.44 12.55 -20.43
CA LYS A 93 10.11 13.12 -21.62
C LYS A 93 11.51 13.64 -21.29
N SER A 94 11.64 14.39 -20.21
CA SER A 94 12.94 14.89 -19.73
C SER A 94 13.91 13.76 -19.37
N PHE A 95 13.39 12.71 -18.72
CA PHE A 95 14.18 11.54 -18.36
C PHE A 95 14.66 10.80 -19.62
N LEU A 96 13.76 10.47 -20.55
CA LEU A 96 14.09 9.72 -21.77
C LEU A 96 15.11 10.47 -22.64
N LEU A 97 14.95 11.78 -22.81
CA LEU A 97 15.92 12.60 -23.55
C LEU A 97 17.30 12.57 -22.88
N ALA A 98 17.38 12.73 -21.56
CA ALA A 98 18.65 12.66 -20.85
C ALA A 98 19.28 11.26 -20.91
N ALA A 99 18.48 10.22 -20.66
CA ALA A 99 18.93 8.83 -20.65
C ALA A 99 19.38 8.35 -22.04
N SER A 100 18.80 8.86 -23.12
CA SER A 100 19.21 8.51 -24.49
C SER A 100 20.69 8.83 -24.79
N LEU A 101 21.24 9.84 -24.11
CA LEU A 101 22.63 10.29 -24.25
C LEU A 101 23.62 9.46 -23.44
N ILE A 102 23.14 8.51 -22.63
CA ILE A 102 23.98 7.64 -21.83
C ILE A 102 24.38 6.44 -22.67
N GLU A 103 25.66 6.14 -22.68
CA GLU A 103 26.24 4.97 -23.34
C GLU A 103 26.38 3.79 -22.38
N ASP A 104 26.67 4.06 -21.11
CA ASP A 104 27.00 3.07 -20.10
C ASP A 104 26.12 3.23 -18.85
N PHE A 105 25.12 2.35 -18.71
CA PHE A 105 24.23 2.27 -17.55
C PHE A 105 24.78 1.40 -16.41
N SER A 106 26.00 0.85 -16.53
CA SER A 106 26.64 0.15 -15.42
C SER A 106 27.12 1.09 -14.31
N LYS A 107 27.06 2.40 -14.55
CA LYS A 107 27.39 3.44 -13.58
C LYS A 107 26.12 3.95 -12.87
N PRO A 108 26.21 4.29 -11.58
CA PRO A 108 25.07 4.82 -10.86
C PRO A 108 24.69 6.21 -11.38
N LEU A 109 23.38 6.45 -11.48
CA LEU A 109 22.79 7.70 -11.92
C LEU A 109 21.93 8.27 -10.80
N GLN A 110 21.89 9.59 -10.71
CA GLN A 110 21.03 10.31 -9.78
C GLN A 110 19.87 10.94 -10.56
N ILE A 111 18.67 10.41 -10.31
CA ILE A 111 17.40 10.89 -10.86
C ILE A 111 16.84 11.92 -9.90
N VAL A 112 16.58 13.14 -10.37
CA VAL A 112 16.07 14.25 -9.55
C VAL A 112 14.69 14.67 -10.06
N ALA A 113 13.69 14.60 -9.18
CA ALA A 113 12.36 15.16 -9.44
C ALA A 113 12.36 16.66 -9.06
N ASN A 114 12.09 17.50 -10.07
CA ASN A 114 12.07 18.94 -9.93
C ASN A 114 10.64 19.45 -10.15
N PRO A 115 9.87 19.68 -9.07
CA PRO A 115 8.57 20.32 -9.18
C PRO A 115 8.69 21.69 -9.84
N GLY A 116 7.87 21.94 -10.86
CA GLY A 116 7.75 23.24 -11.51
C GLY A 116 6.45 23.94 -11.12
N ASP A 117 6.01 24.83 -12.00
CA ASP A 117 4.72 25.51 -11.87
C ASP A 117 3.55 24.54 -12.13
N ASP A 118 2.38 24.89 -11.61
CA ASP A 118 1.16 24.06 -11.67
C ASP A 118 1.40 22.64 -11.15
N ASN A 119 0.95 21.59 -11.85
CA ASN A 119 1.12 20.18 -11.48
C ASN A 119 2.28 19.50 -12.20
N VAL A 120 3.26 20.27 -12.70
CA VAL A 120 4.35 19.75 -13.52
C VAL A 120 5.54 19.34 -12.67
N VAL A 121 6.13 18.19 -13.01
CA VAL A 121 7.41 17.74 -12.47
C VAL A 121 8.37 17.47 -13.64
N PHE A 122 9.58 18.01 -13.56
CA PHE A 122 10.66 17.76 -14.51
C PHE A 122 11.66 16.75 -13.95
N CYS A 123 12.31 15.99 -14.82
CA CYS A 123 13.42 15.13 -14.44
C CYS A 123 14.75 15.79 -14.78
N SER A 124 15.70 15.77 -13.85
CA SER A 124 17.11 15.99 -14.15
C SER A 124 17.89 14.72 -13.84
N LEU A 125 18.75 14.30 -14.76
CA LEU A 125 19.59 13.13 -14.61
C LEU A 125 21.05 13.57 -14.45
N HIS A 126 21.72 13.02 -13.45
CA HIS A 126 23.11 13.34 -13.13
C HIS A 126 23.94 12.06 -13.09
N ASP A 127 25.19 12.15 -13.53
CA ASP A 127 26.20 11.14 -13.23
C ASP A 127 26.47 11.18 -11.72
N ALA A 128 26.26 10.06 -11.01
CA ALA A 128 26.37 10.06 -9.56
C ALA A 128 27.82 10.19 -9.07
N THR A 129 28.80 9.90 -9.93
CA THR A 129 30.25 9.98 -9.65
C THR A 129 30.76 11.41 -9.84
N THR A 130 30.49 11.99 -11.01
CA THR A 130 30.98 13.34 -11.34
C THR A 130 30.07 14.45 -10.82
N LYS A 131 28.84 14.12 -10.44
CA LYS A 131 27.74 15.05 -10.13
C LYS A 131 27.34 15.95 -11.30
N GLY A 132 27.90 15.71 -12.48
CA GLY A 132 27.59 16.42 -13.71
C GLY A 132 26.16 16.15 -14.15
N ARG A 133 25.41 17.22 -14.44
CA ARG A 133 24.08 17.11 -15.03
C ARG A 133 24.21 16.71 -16.50
N ILE A 134 23.48 15.68 -16.91
CA ILE A 134 23.37 15.28 -18.31
C ILE A 134 22.44 16.29 -19.00
N ARG A 135 23.00 17.07 -19.92
CA ARG A 135 22.28 18.11 -20.66
C ARG A 135 21.78 17.53 -21.97
N TYR A 136 20.50 17.74 -22.24
CA TYR A 136 19.83 17.32 -23.46
C TYR A 136 19.14 18.53 -24.10
N GLN A 137 18.80 18.39 -25.38
CA GLN A 137 17.98 19.37 -26.08
C GLN A 137 16.51 18.93 -26.00
N TRP A 138 15.62 19.85 -25.67
CA TRP A 138 14.19 19.56 -25.66
C TRP A 138 13.69 19.28 -27.08
N ASN A 139 13.05 18.12 -27.26
CA ASN A 139 12.39 17.75 -28.50
C ASN A 139 11.00 17.16 -28.19
N PRO A 140 9.90 17.92 -28.37
CA PRO A 140 8.55 17.45 -28.07
C PRO A 140 8.04 16.42 -29.10
N SER A 141 8.67 16.35 -30.28
CA SER A 141 8.31 15.44 -31.38
C SER A 141 9.28 14.27 -31.49
N ALA A 142 10.00 13.96 -30.41
CA ALA A 142 10.89 12.81 -30.37
C ALA A 142 10.11 11.50 -30.49
N ASP A 143 10.72 10.51 -31.13
CA ASP A 143 10.18 9.16 -31.17
C ASP A 143 10.44 8.46 -29.83
N TRP A 144 9.48 8.56 -28.92
CA TRP A 144 9.58 7.99 -27.58
C TRP A 144 9.73 6.46 -27.59
N GLY A 145 9.11 5.78 -28.55
CA GLY A 145 9.21 4.33 -28.69
C GLY A 145 10.64 3.91 -29.02
N SER A 146 11.22 4.50 -30.06
CA SER A 146 12.61 4.25 -30.46
C SER A 146 13.61 4.64 -29.36
N ILE A 147 13.35 5.72 -28.61
CA ILE A 147 14.21 6.11 -27.48
C ILE A 147 14.15 5.06 -26.35
N ILE A 148 12.97 4.57 -26.00
CA ILE A 148 12.82 3.53 -24.97
C ILE A 148 13.53 2.25 -25.39
N GLU A 149 13.33 1.79 -26.62
CA GLU A 149 14.02 0.60 -27.16
C GLU A 149 15.55 0.78 -27.17
N SER A 150 16.01 1.96 -27.57
CA SER A 150 17.44 2.30 -27.56
C SER A 150 18.03 2.28 -26.16
N ILE A 151 17.32 2.82 -25.15
CA ILE A 151 17.77 2.78 -23.76
C ILE A 151 17.75 1.34 -23.25
N GLN A 152 16.64 0.61 -23.46
CA GLN A 152 16.47 -0.77 -23.03
C GLN A 152 17.54 -1.71 -23.56
N SER A 153 17.95 -1.55 -24.82
CA SER A 153 19.04 -2.36 -25.39
C SER A 153 20.42 -2.11 -24.74
N LYS A 154 20.59 -0.98 -24.05
CA LYS A 154 21.79 -0.65 -23.27
C LYS A 154 21.68 -1.05 -21.79
N LEU A 155 20.49 -1.38 -21.31
CA LEU A 155 20.27 -1.86 -19.94
C LEU A 155 20.67 -3.33 -19.84
N GLY A 156 21.15 -3.74 -18.67
CA GLY A 156 21.53 -5.13 -18.40
C GLY A 156 20.33 -6.08 -18.36
N SER A 157 20.59 -7.39 -18.36
CA SER A 157 19.56 -8.43 -18.49
C SER A 157 18.67 -8.77 -17.27
N PRO A 158 18.81 -8.24 -16.02
CA PRO A 158 17.86 -8.62 -14.99
C PRO A 158 16.51 -7.94 -15.25
N LYS A 159 15.59 -8.69 -15.86
CA LYS A 159 14.17 -8.32 -15.90
C LYS A 159 13.57 -8.63 -14.54
N TYR A 160 12.99 -7.63 -13.91
CA TYR A 160 12.32 -7.83 -12.63
C TYR A 160 10.87 -8.22 -12.90
N ASP A 161 10.43 -9.31 -12.26
CA ASP A 161 9.01 -9.66 -12.27
C ASP A 161 8.26 -8.63 -11.41
N LEU A 162 7.74 -7.60 -12.07
CA LEU A 162 6.91 -6.57 -11.46
C LEU A 162 5.42 -6.96 -11.44
N ASP A 163 5.04 -8.15 -11.92
CA ASP A 163 3.64 -8.61 -12.01
C ASP A 163 3.10 -9.14 -10.67
N PHE A 164 3.77 -8.83 -9.57
CA PHE A 164 3.13 -8.81 -8.26
C PHE A 164 2.08 -7.71 -8.27
N SER A 165 0.81 -8.10 -8.49
CA SER A 165 -0.36 -7.27 -8.28
C SER A 165 -0.15 -6.38 -7.05
N GLU A 166 -0.46 -5.09 -7.19
CA GLU A 166 -0.33 -3.96 -6.23
C GLU A 166 -0.93 -4.20 -4.81
N GLU A 167 -1.33 -5.44 -4.50
CA GLU A 167 -1.94 -5.95 -3.28
C GLU A 167 -1.01 -6.83 -2.42
N ALA A 168 0.19 -7.20 -2.89
CA ALA A 168 1.05 -8.14 -2.17
C ALA A 168 2.15 -7.43 -1.34
N VAL A 169 1.78 -6.89 -0.18
CA VAL A 169 2.67 -6.94 1.00
C VAL A 169 2.00 -7.82 2.04
N THR A 170 1.97 -9.12 1.77
CA THR A 170 1.68 -10.16 2.76
C THR A 170 2.67 -11.31 2.56
N PHE A 171 3.11 -11.89 3.68
CA PHE A 171 4.10 -12.96 3.84
C PHE A 171 3.91 -14.15 2.89
N PRO A 172 4.99 -14.87 2.53
CA PRO A 172 4.89 -16.04 1.67
C PRO A 172 4.17 -17.18 2.41
N THR A 173 3.03 -17.62 1.89
CA THR A 173 2.57 -19.00 2.07
C THR A 173 2.72 -19.71 0.73
N THR A 174 3.49 -20.78 0.77
CA THR A 174 3.82 -21.72 -0.28
C THR A 174 2.58 -22.11 -1.10
N LYS A 175 2.61 -21.92 -2.42
CA LYS A 175 1.74 -22.66 -3.34
C LYS A 175 2.25 -24.10 -3.43
N PRO A 176 1.36 -25.10 -3.31
CA PRO A 176 1.34 -26.15 -4.32
C PRO A 176 0.12 -26.01 -5.24
N GLN A 177 0.39 -26.28 -6.50
CA GLN A 177 -0.50 -26.23 -7.65
C GLN A 177 -1.62 -27.29 -7.59
N LEU A 178 -2.77 -26.88 -8.12
CA LEU A 178 -4.02 -27.57 -8.46
C LEU A 178 -4.09 -29.10 -8.29
N SER A 179 -5.14 -29.53 -7.57
CA SER A 179 -6.00 -30.65 -7.99
C SER A 179 -7.45 -30.38 -7.56
N ALA A 180 -8.37 -30.46 -8.51
CA ALA A 180 -9.82 -30.53 -8.27
C ALA A 180 -10.27 -32.00 -8.37
N PRO A 181 -11.50 -32.38 -8.00
CA PRO A 181 -12.40 -31.86 -6.96
C PRO A 181 -12.82 -32.97 -5.97
N SER A 182 -13.17 -32.64 -4.72
CA SER A 182 -13.99 -33.54 -3.90
C SER A 182 -14.95 -32.80 -2.98
N LYS A 183 -16.22 -33.16 -3.10
CA LYS A 183 -17.33 -32.73 -2.23
C LYS A 183 -17.14 -33.33 -0.84
N SER A 184 -16.97 -32.50 0.18
CA SER A 184 -17.36 -32.81 1.55
C SER A 184 -17.75 -31.52 2.28
N ASP A 185 -18.92 -31.57 2.93
CA ASP A 185 -19.53 -30.48 3.69
C ASP A 185 -18.77 -30.16 4.99
N ALA A 186 -17.51 -29.74 4.88
CA ALA A 186 -16.80 -29.05 5.95
C ALA A 186 -16.90 -27.56 5.69
N ILE A 187 -17.66 -26.83 6.53
CA ILE A 187 -17.74 -25.37 6.47
C ILE A 187 -16.31 -24.83 6.51
N HIS A 188 -15.90 -24.15 5.44
CA HIS A 188 -14.56 -23.62 5.31
C HIS A 188 -14.25 -22.68 6.48
N PRO A 189 -13.03 -22.68 7.04
CA PRO A 189 -12.67 -21.82 8.18
C PRO A 189 -13.03 -20.34 7.98
N HIS A 190 -12.90 -19.83 6.75
CA HIS A 190 -13.28 -18.47 6.39
C HIS A 190 -14.80 -18.22 6.39
N ASP A 191 -15.59 -19.18 5.91
CA ASP A 191 -17.06 -19.05 5.90
C ASP A 191 -17.60 -19.04 7.34
N LYS A 192 -17.02 -19.89 8.21
CA LYS A 192 -17.36 -19.91 9.64
C LYS A 192 -16.99 -18.59 10.30
N ARG A 193 -15.79 -18.08 10.06
CA ARG A 193 -15.27 -16.83 10.63
C ARG A 193 -16.15 -15.62 10.28
N VAL A 194 -16.45 -15.41 9.00
CA VAL A 194 -17.32 -14.30 8.56
C VAL A 194 -18.73 -14.45 9.12
N LYS A 195 -19.25 -15.68 9.17
CA LYS A 195 -20.57 -15.95 9.76
C LYS A 195 -20.62 -15.60 11.24
N ASP A 196 -19.61 -15.99 12.02
CA ASP A 196 -19.56 -15.76 13.46
C ASP A 196 -19.44 -14.25 13.77
N VAL A 197 -18.60 -13.51 13.05
CA VAL A 197 -18.46 -12.04 13.19
C VAL A 197 -19.74 -11.30 12.76
N ARG A 198 -20.37 -11.73 11.67
CA ARG A 198 -21.64 -11.15 11.20
C ARG A 198 -22.75 -11.31 12.24
N ILE A 199 -22.86 -12.50 12.84
CA ILE A 199 -23.85 -12.75 13.90
C ILE A 199 -23.55 -11.87 15.11
N LEU A 200 -22.28 -11.75 15.50
CA LEU A 200 -21.86 -10.94 16.64
C LEU A 200 -22.21 -9.45 16.47
N THR A 201 -22.00 -8.90 15.28
CA THR A 201 -22.23 -7.47 14.96
C THR A 201 -23.66 -7.19 14.50
N ASN A 202 -24.49 -8.22 14.36
CA ASN A 202 -25.81 -8.15 13.73
C ASN A 202 -25.77 -7.49 12.33
N TYR A 203 -24.71 -7.76 11.57
CA TYR A 203 -24.49 -7.15 10.26
C TYR A 203 -25.36 -7.82 9.17
N PRO A 204 -26.03 -7.06 8.28
CA PRO A 204 -26.89 -7.62 7.25
C PRO A 204 -26.16 -8.59 6.31
N ILE A 205 -26.76 -9.77 6.08
CA ILE A 205 -26.19 -10.77 5.16
C ILE A 205 -26.10 -10.27 3.72
N ASP A 206 -27.01 -9.40 3.30
CA ASP A 206 -27.03 -8.89 1.92
C ASP A 206 -25.87 -7.94 1.64
N LEU A 207 -25.44 -7.16 2.64
CA LEU A 207 -24.23 -6.33 2.53
C LEU A 207 -22.94 -7.18 2.40
N VAL A 208 -22.91 -8.36 3.04
CA VAL A 208 -21.80 -9.31 2.82
C VAL A 208 -21.84 -9.87 1.40
N LYS A 209 -23.01 -10.20 0.86
CA LYS A 209 -23.15 -10.68 -0.52
C LYS A 209 -22.75 -9.59 -1.53
N GLU A 210 -23.17 -8.35 -1.31
CA GLU A 210 -22.78 -7.21 -2.14
C GLU A 210 -21.26 -7.03 -2.11
N TRP A 211 -20.66 -7.03 -0.90
CA TRP A 211 -19.21 -6.95 -0.75
C TRP A 211 -18.49 -8.07 -1.51
N LEU A 212 -19.00 -9.30 -1.47
CA LEU A 212 -18.45 -10.44 -2.23
C LEU A 212 -18.62 -10.27 -3.74
N GLN A 213 -19.77 -9.75 -4.20
CA GLN A 213 -20.03 -9.46 -5.61
C GLN A 213 -19.09 -8.36 -6.15
N PHE A 214 -18.76 -7.36 -5.33
CA PHE A 214 -17.76 -6.35 -5.68
C PHE A 214 -16.35 -6.94 -5.87
N GLN A 215 -16.07 -8.10 -5.27
CA GLN A 215 -14.81 -8.84 -5.44
C GLN A 215 -14.90 -9.97 -6.50
N ASP A 216 -15.99 -10.02 -7.26
CA ASP A 216 -16.30 -11.07 -8.26
C ASP A 216 -16.27 -12.51 -7.71
N VAL A 217 -16.63 -12.69 -6.42
CA VAL A 217 -16.71 -14.00 -5.76
C VAL A 217 -18.09 -14.28 -5.16
N LYS A 218 -18.40 -15.56 -4.92
CA LYS A 218 -19.72 -16.00 -4.39
C LYS A 218 -19.69 -16.40 -2.92
N ALA A 219 -18.51 -16.66 -2.34
CA ALA A 219 -18.36 -17.09 -0.96
C ALA A 219 -17.03 -16.61 -0.35
N PRO A 220 -16.98 -16.35 0.97
CA PRO A 220 -15.74 -15.94 1.65
C PRO A 220 -14.58 -16.94 1.53
N ASN A 221 -14.86 -18.23 1.35
CA ASN A 221 -13.82 -19.24 1.12
C ASN A 221 -13.07 -19.11 -0.22
N GLN A 222 -13.62 -18.37 -1.18
CA GLN A 222 -12.97 -18.06 -2.45
C GLN A 222 -12.01 -16.87 -2.32
N LEU A 223 -12.06 -16.19 -1.17
CA LEU A 223 -11.24 -15.02 -0.90
C LEU A 223 -9.90 -15.42 -0.28
N PRO A 224 -8.82 -14.69 -0.60
CA PRO A 224 -7.60 -14.71 0.19
C PRO A 224 -7.88 -14.31 1.65
N VAL A 225 -7.13 -14.88 2.60
CA VAL A 225 -7.29 -14.60 4.05
C VAL A 225 -7.30 -13.10 4.34
N ALA A 226 -6.44 -12.33 3.66
CA ALA A 226 -6.36 -10.88 3.81
C ALA A 226 -7.66 -10.14 3.40
N GLN A 227 -8.36 -10.64 2.38
CA GLN A 227 -9.65 -10.10 1.97
C GLN A 227 -10.75 -10.51 2.96
N VAL A 228 -10.65 -11.69 3.56
CA VAL A 228 -11.52 -12.10 4.68
C VAL A 228 -11.27 -11.24 5.93
N ASP A 229 -10.00 -10.92 6.25
CA ASP A 229 -9.63 -10.01 7.33
C ASP A 229 -10.19 -8.61 7.12
N ARG A 230 -10.14 -8.13 5.86
CA ARG A 230 -10.71 -6.86 5.46
C ARG A 230 -12.23 -6.85 5.62
N LEU A 231 -12.91 -7.88 5.12
CA LEU A 231 -14.36 -8.02 5.29
C LEU A 231 -14.75 -8.02 6.78
N VAL A 232 -14.04 -8.77 7.62
CA VAL A 232 -14.26 -8.81 9.08
C VAL A 232 -14.04 -7.43 9.71
N ARG A 233 -12.99 -6.72 9.31
CA ARG A 233 -12.72 -5.33 9.75
C ARG A 233 -13.84 -4.39 9.33
N ASP A 234 -14.25 -4.42 8.07
CA ASP A 234 -15.27 -3.52 7.52
C ASP A 234 -16.63 -3.75 8.21
N ILE A 235 -16.98 -5.01 8.51
CA ILE A 235 -18.16 -5.36 9.31
C ILE A 235 -18.08 -4.73 10.72
N CYS A 236 -16.93 -4.87 11.40
CA CYS A 236 -16.73 -4.32 12.74
C CYS A 236 -16.74 -2.78 12.76
N LEU A 237 -16.11 -2.12 11.79
CA LEU A 237 -16.08 -0.67 11.68
C LEU A 237 -17.44 -0.10 11.30
N SER A 238 -18.18 -0.79 10.42
CA SER A 238 -19.57 -0.42 10.12
C SER A 238 -20.47 -0.51 11.35
N TRP A 239 -20.22 -1.47 12.26
CA TRP A 239 -20.94 -1.54 13.53
C TRP A 239 -20.56 -0.38 14.47
N ALA A 240 -19.33 0.13 14.44
CA ALA A 240 -18.88 1.22 15.31
C ALA A 240 -19.20 2.63 14.78
N ALA A 241 -19.55 2.75 13.49
CA ALA A 241 -19.72 4.02 12.79
C ALA A 241 -20.79 4.96 13.41
N ASP A 242 -21.81 4.42 14.08
CA ASP A 242 -22.87 5.16 14.76
C ASP A 242 -22.63 5.33 16.27
N LYS A 243 -21.48 4.88 16.79
CA LYS A 243 -21.20 4.82 18.24
C LYS A 243 -20.04 5.71 18.64
N ILE A 244 -19.01 5.82 17.82
CA ILE A 244 -17.79 6.59 18.09
C ILE A 244 -17.24 7.19 16.78
N ASP A 245 -16.32 8.15 16.91
CA ASP A 245 -15.65 8.76 15.76
C ASP A 245 -14.99 7.68 14.86
N PRO A 246 -15.13 7.74 13.53
CA PRO A 246 -14.60 6.73 12.62
C PRO A 246 -13.08 6.53 12.71
N ASN A 247 -12.30 7.59 12.93
CA ASN A 247 -10.85 7.49 13.07
C ASN A 247 -10.47 6.84 14.41
N HIS A 248 -11.26 7.14 15.45
CA HIS A 248 -11.11 6.51 16.76
C HIS A 248 -11.52 5.03 16.74
N ALA A 249 -12.57 4.68 15.99
CA ALA A 249 -12.99 3.30 15.77
C ALA A 249 -11.91 2.48 15.06
N ALA A 250 -11.35 3.01 13.97
CA ALA A 250 -10.28 2.36 13.23
C ALA A 250 -9.01 2.18 14.08
N SER A 251 -8.61 3.21 14.82
CA SER A 251 -7.42 3.18 15.67
C SER A 251 -7.58 2.21 16.85
N SER A 252 -8.73 2.24 17.55
CA SER A 252 -8.99 1.34 18.68
C SER A 252 -9.17 -0.12 18.22
N TYR A 253 -9.76 -0.37 17.06
CA TYR A 253 -9.84 -1.71 16.48
C TYR A 253 -8.44 -2.27 16.20
N GLN A 254 -7.56 -1.48 15.58
CA GLN A 254 -6.19 -1.89 15.33
C GLN A 254 -5.40 -2.11 16.63
N GLN A 255 -5.64 -1.30 17.66
CA GLN A 255 -4.94 -1.38 18.94
C GLN A 255 -5.45 -2.45 19.89
N GLN A 256 -6.68 -2.95 19.75
CA GLN A 256 -7.26 -3.91 20.70
C GLN A 256 -7.59 -5.25 20.05
N VAL A 257 -8.03 -5.26 18.79
CA VAL A 257 -8.35 -6.49 18.08
C VAL A 257 -7.09 -7.04 17.43
N LEU A 258 -6.33 -6.23 16.67
CA LEU A 258 -5.13 -6.72 15.96
C LEU A 258 -3.90 -6.94 16.86
N SER A 259 -3.76 -6.16 17.93
CA SER A 259 -2.67 -6.33 18.92
C SER A 259 -2.83 -7.60 19.77
N ALA A 260 -4.07 -7.99 20.10
CA ALA A 260 -4.36 -9.22 20.84
C ALA A 260 -3.87 -10.47 20.09
N PHE A 261 -3.87 -10.44 18.75
CA PHE A 261 -3.28 -11.50 17.93
C PHE A 261 -1.74 -11.51 17.94
N VAL A 262 -1.11 -10.34 18.05
CA VAL A 262 0.36 -10.20 18.07
C VAL A 262 0.91 -10.62 19.44
N GLU A 263 0.22 -10.28 20.52
CA GLU A 263 0.62 -10.69 21.87
C GLU A 263 0.43 -12.19 22.14
N ASP A 264 -0.56 -12.84 21.52
CA ASP A 264 -0.75 -14.29 21.61
C ASP A 264 0.35 -15.08 20.89
N PHE A 265 0.85 -14.58 19.74
CA PHE A 265 2.00 -15.18 19.05
C PHE A 265 3.31 -15.01 19.84
N ALA A 266 3.49 -13.87 20.51
CA ALA A 266 4.66 -13.61 21.35
C ALA A 266 4.66 -14.45 22.63
N ARG A 267 3.49 -14.74 23.22
CA ARG A 267 3.36 -15.54 24.45
C ARG A 267 3.51 -17.05 24.20
N ALA A 268 3.10 -17.54 23.03
CA ALA A 268 3.28 -18.94 22.62
C ALA A 268 4.75 -19.32 22.35
N ALA A 269 5.66 -18.34 22.23
CA ALA A 269 7.08 -18.55 21.95
C ALA A 269 7.97 -18.55 23.22
N SER A 270 7.41 -18.47 24.43
CA SER A 270 8.18 -18.48 25.68
C SER A 270 8.56 -19.91 26.13
N PRO A 271 9.79 -20.20 26.61
CA PRO A 271 10.25 -21.57 26.89
C PRO A 271 9.76 -22.16 28.22
N THR A 272 9.07 -21.40 29.05
CA THR A 272 8.53 -21.90 30.32
C THR A 272 7.11 -22.38 30.12
N GLY A 273 6.97 -23.69 29.87
CA GLY A 273 5.70 -24.39 29.77
C GLY A 273 4.96 -24.37 31.10
N GLU A 274 4.14 -23.34 31.30
CA GLU A 274 2.96 -23.33 32.16
C GLU A 274 2.20 -22.03 31.86
N GLY A 275 1.42 -22.05 30.77
CA GLY A 275 0.54 -20.97 30.39
C GLY A 275 -0.76 -21.58 29.89
N ILE A 276 -1.77 -21.57 30.75
CA ILE A 276 -3.14 -21.98 30.44
C ILE A 276 -3.57 -21.30 29.14
N ALA A 277 -4.04 -22.08 28.17
CA ALA A 277 -4.57 -21.61 26.90
C ALA A 277 -5.86 -20.80 27.11
N SER A 278 -5.75 -19.60 27.69
CA SER A 278 -6.71 -18.53 27.53
C SER A 278 -6.29 -17.71 26.31
N GLY A 279 -6.15 -18.38 25.16
CA GLY A 279 -6.01 -17.71 23.87
C GLY A 279 -7.31 -16.96 23.63
N THR A 280 -7.22 -15.64 23.55
CA THR A 280 -8.42 -14.83 23.32
C THR A 280 -8.81 -15.06 21.87
N THR A 281 -9.88 -15.83 21.64
CA THR A 281 -10.37 -16.07 20.28
C THR A 281 -10.71 -14.73 19.62
N GLU A 282 -10.57 -14.62 18.30
CA GLU A 282 -10.89 -13.39 17.55
C GLU A 282 -12.25 -12.79 17.95
N ILE A 283 -13.24 -13.65 18.14
CA ILE A 283 -14.59 -13.28 18.56
C ILE A 283 -14.60 -12.65 19.96
N GLN A 284 -13.80 -13.15 20.90
CA GLN A 284 -13.66 -12.58 22.23
C GLN A 284 -12.93 -11.23 22.20
N ALA A 285 -11.91 -11.07 21.34
CA ALA A 285 -11.21 -9.80 21.16
C ALA A 285 -12.15 -8.73 20.56
N ILE A 286 -12.93 -9.10 19.54
CA ILE A 286 -13.95 -8.22 18.95
C ILE A 286 -15.03 -7.89 19.99
N GLN A 287 -15.50 -8.85 20.78
CA GLN A 287 -16.44 -8.60 21.88
C GLN A 287 -15.90 -7.62 22.93
N ALA A 288 -14.64 -7.79 23.34
CA ALA A 288 -13.99 -6.90 24.29
C ALA A 288 -13.88 -5.47 23.73
N TRP A 289 -13.48 -5.34 22.47
CA TRP A 289 -13.43 -4.06 21.78
C TRP A 289 -14.82 -3.42 21.65
N MET A 290 -15.86 -4.18 21.29
CA MET A 290 -17.23 -3.68 21.22
C MET A 290 -17.71 -3.15 22.58
N ASN A 291 -17.36 -3.82 23.69
CA ASN A 291 -17.68 -3.34 25.04
C ASN A 291 -16.93 -2.05 25.38
N TYR A 292 -15.67 -1.91 24.97
CA TYR A 292 -14.90 -0.67 25.10
C TYR A 292 -15.56 0.48 24.34
N VAL A 293 -15.97 0.25 23.08
CA VAL A 293 -16.66 1.24 22.24
C VAL A 293 -17.97 1.70 22.88
N LEU A 294 -18.74 0.76 23.45
CA LEU A 294 -19.97 1.09 24.19
C LEU A 294 -19.68 1.90 25.47
N GLY A 295 -18.56 1.63 26.15
CA GLY A 295 -18.11 2.41 27.31
C GLY A 295 -17.72 3.85 26.96
N GLN A 296 -17.06 4.07 25.82
CA GLN A 296 -16.70 5.41 25.34
C GLN A 296 -17.93 6.24 24.94
N LYS A 297 -18.96 5.60 24.36
CA LYS A 297 -20.24 6.24 24.08
C LYS A 297 -20.90 6.81 25.35
N MET A 298 -20.83 6.07 26.47
CA MET A 298 -21.40 6.51 27.76
C MET A 298 -20.65 7.72 28.35
N LEU A 299 -19.33 7.81 28.17
CA LEU A 299 -18.53 8.95 28.62
C LEU A 299 -18.83 10.22 27.81
N ASN A 300 -18.92 10.11 26.47
CA ASN A 300 -19.23 11.24 25.60
C ASN A 300 -20.66 11.78 25.77
N THR A 301 -21.58 10.96 26.29
CA THR A 301 -22.96 11.40 26.53
C THR A 301 -23.10 12.21 27.83
N ASN A 302 -22.21 12.00 28.80
CA ASN A 302 -22.26 12.67 30.12
C ASN A 302 -21.64 14.08 30.13
N ASP A 303 -20.77 14.40 29.16
CA ASP A 303 -20.15 15.74 29.03
C ASP A 303 -21.07 16.80 28.40
N SER A 304 -22.27 16.40 27.94
CA SER A 304 -23.22 17.30 27.27
C SER A 304 -24.24 17.97 28.19
N THR A 305 -24.12 17.83 29.52
CA THR A 305 -25.02 18.48 30.50
C THR A 305 -24.23 19.21 31.59
N MET A 306 -23.79 20.42 31.29
CA MET A 306 -23.49 21.47 32.28
C MET A 306 -24.35 22.70 31.96
N PRO A 307 -25.16 23.23 32.91
CA PRO A 307 -25.99 24.40 32.66
C PRO A 307 -25.14 25.66 32.58
N SER A 308 -25.39 26.45 31.53
CA SER A 308 -24.74 27.74 31.29
C SER A 308 -25.09 28.73 32.41
N ALA A 309 -24.08 29.09 33.20
CA ALA A 309 -24.18 30.17 34.18
C ALA A 309 -24.04 31.52 33.48
N THR A 310 -25.16 32.12 33.06
CA THR A 310 -25.24 33.55 32.78
C THR A 310 -26.63 34.07 33.12
N ALA A 311 -26.85 34.39 34.40
CA ALA A 311 -27.91 35.29 34.85
C ALA A 311 -27.61 35.80 36.27
N MET A 312 -26.75 36.82 36.40
CA MET A 312 -26.76 37.71 37.56
C MET A 312 -26.27 39.09 37.13
N ARG A 313 -27.22 39.93 36.71
CA ARG A 313 -27.18 41.39 36.84
C ARG A 313 -28.61 41.92 36.67
N ALA A 314 -29.32 41.98 37.79
CA ALA A 314 -30.36 42.95 38.11
C ALA A 314 -30.45 42.99 39.64
#